data_AF-A0A933GSL4-F1
#
_entry.id   AF-A0A933GSL4-F1
#
_cell.length_a   1.000
_cell.length_b   1.000
_cell.length_c   1.000
_cell.angle_alpha   90.00
_cell.angle_beta   90.00
_cell.angle_gamma   90.00
#
_symmetry.space_group_name_H-M   'P 1'
#
loop_
_entity.id
_entity.type
_entity.pdbx_description
1 polymer ?
#
loop_
_entity_poly.entity_id
_entity_poly.type
_entity_poly.pdbx_seq_one_letter_code
_entity_poly.pdbx_strand_id
1 'polypeptide(L)'
;MRWRMRRKFLLGIGVVCLVGGMAILSVPAAERVIDETIQAIFQRAHSVMKDLRADLQAVMDGFLASDLTVIQERANRIASKMNQVARRYPPESGDEVEEWKALADIVEQARLLQQKANSGHYQAAYQHYTLLAQRCISCHQVRRQWGKFSDPQTSQPVGGAQGPSSEP
;
A
#
# COMPACT_ATOMS: atom_id res chain seq x y z
N MET A 1 -13.77 -26.79 -62.51
CA MET A 1 -13.06 -26.55 -63.78
C MET A 1 -12.30 -25.23 -63.66
N ARG A 2 -11.03 -25.25 -64.08
CA ARG A 2 -10.00 -24.20 -63.94
C ARG A 2 -10.48 -22.85 -64.45
N TRP A 3 -10.07 -21.73 -63.86
CA TRP A 3 -9.61 -20.55 -64.61
C TRP A 3 -8.54 -19.78 -63.80
N ARG A 4 -7.35 -19.66 -64.39
CA ARG A 4 -6.13 -18.98 -63.90
C ARG A 4 -6.19 -17.51 -64.29
N MET A 5 -5.75 -16.58 -63.44
CA MET A 5 -5.01 -15.36 -63.85
C MET A 5 -4.09 -14.92 -62.70
N ARG A 6 -2.78 -15.22 -62.76
CA ARG A 6 -1.69 -14.43 -63.37
C ARG A 6 -1.25 -13.21 -62.52
N ARG A 7 -0.13 -13.43 -61.83
CA ARG A 7 0.78 -12.43 -61.23
C ARG A 7 1.13 -11.30 -62.20
N LYS A 8 1.24 -10.08 -61.67
CA LYS A 8 2.19 -9.07 -62.16
C LYS A 8 2.88 -8.41 -60.96
N PHE A 9 4.17 -8.72 -60.82
CA PHE A 9 5.14 -7.90 -60.11
C PHE A 9 5.36 -6.63 -60.92
N LEU A 10 5.29 -5.46 -60.28
CA LEU A 10 6.02 -4.28 -60.74
C LEU A 10 6.59 -3.55 -59.51
N LEU A 11 7.90 -3.40 -59.57
CA LEU A 11 8.75 -2.62 -58.70
C LEU A 11 8.33 -1.14 -58.68
N GLY A 12 8.34 -0.54 -57.50
CA GLY A 12 8.30 0.91 -57.30
C GLY A 12 9.16 1.27 -56.10
N ILE A 13 10.45 1.49 -56.37
CA ILE A 13 11.39 2.14 -55.43
C ILE A 13 11.24 3.65 -55.60
N GLY A 14 11.22 4.38 -54.48
CA GLY A 14 11.26 5.84 -54.38
C GLY A 14 10.08 6.34 -53.55
N VAL A 15 10.22 7.11 -52.47
CA VAL A 15 11.24 8.11 -52.15
C VAL A 15 11.35 8.21 -50.61
N VAL A 16 12.59 8.27 -50.15
CA VAL A 16 12.99 8.57 -48.76
C VAL A 16 12.98 10.10 -48.56
N CYS A 17 12.65 10.49 -47.33
CA CYS A 17 12.78 11.81 -46.69
C CYS A 17 11.69 12.86 -46.98
N LEU A 18 10.88 13.16 -45.96
CA LEU A 18 10.85 14.51 -45.37
C LEU A 18 10.13 14.50 -44.01
N VAL A 19 10.95 14.61 -42.96
CA VAL A 19 10.78 15.50 -41.79
C VAL A 19 9.50 15.31 -40.96
N GLY A 20 9.64 14.49 -39.92
CA GLY A 20 9.63 14.98 -38.54
C GLY A 20 8.58 16.03 -38.18
N GLY A 21 7.30 15.70 -38.35
CA GLY A 21 6.24 16.37 -37.63
C GLY A 21 6.36 16.00 -36.16
N MET A 22 6.92 16.90 -35.35
CA MET A 22 6.81 16.83 -33.88
C MET A 22 5.33 16.80 -33.52
N ALA A 23 4.77 15.61 -33.35
CA ALA A 23 3.68 15.41 -32.44
C ALA A 23 4.25 15.75 -31.06
N ILE A 24 4.10 17.01 -30.67
CA ILE A 24 4.08 17.39 -29.26
C ILE A 24 2.85 16.67 -28.72
N LEU A 25 3.03 15.41 -28.37
CA LEU A 25 2.22 14.74 -27.39
C LEU A 25 2.37 15.62 -26.16
N SER A 26 1.40 16.51 -25.99
CA SER A 26 1.08 17.10 -24.72
C SER A 26 0.80 15.93 -23.79
N VAL A 27 1.86 15.38 -23.20
CA VAL A 27 1.79 14.52 -22.03
C VAL A 27 0.93 15.34 -21.08
N PRO A 28 -0.31 14.91 -20.75
CA PRO A 28 -1.05 15.59 -19.72
C PRO A 28 -0.09 15.61 -18.53
N ALA A 29 0.27 16.81 -18.09
CA ALA A 29 1.16 16.98 -16.97
C ALA A 29 0.60 16.06 -15.89
N ALA A 30 1.32 14.96 -15.63
CA ALA A 30 1.01 14.08 -14.53
C ALA A 30 1.02 15.02 -13.34
N GLU A 31 -0.18 15.34 -12.88
CA GLU A 31 -0.43 16.27 -11.80
C GLU A 31 0.43 15.74 -10.67
N ARG A 32 1.53 16.44 -10.39
CA ARG A 32 2.46 16.06 -9.34
C ARG A 32 1.59 16.01 -8.10
N VAL A 33 1.26 14.81 -7.66
CA VAL A 33 0.65 14.60 -6.34
C VAL A 33 1.66 15.21 -5.38
N ILE A 34 1.35 16.41 -4.92
CA ILE A 34 2.27 17.26 -4.17
C ILE A 34 2.66 16.47 -2.92
N ASP A 35 3.95 16.48 -2.56
CA ASP A 35 4.47 15.78 -1.38
C ASP A 35 3.66 16.07 -0.12
N GLU A 36 3.01 17.23 -0.04
CA GLU A 36 2.08 17.64 1.02
C GLU A 36 0.80 16.81 1.08
N THR A 37 0.22 16.46 -0.08
CA THR A 37 -0.96 15.57 -0.18
C THR A 37 -0.58 14.15 0.22
N ILE A 38 0.58 13.66 -0.23
CA ILE A 38 1.13 12.37 0.19
C ILE A 38 1.42 12.39 1.69
N GLN A 39 2.08 13.42 2.23
CA GLN A 39 2.34 13.58 3.67
C GLN A 39 1.04 13.63 4.48
N ALA A 40 0.03 14.37 4.04
CA ALA A 40 -1.24 14.47 4.74
C ALA A 40 -1.97 13.11 4.76
N ILE A 41 -1.94 12.37 3.65
CA ILE A 41 -2.47 11.00 3.56
C ILE A 41 -1.68 10.06 4.47
N PHE A 42 -0.34 10.14 4.47
CA PHE A 42 0.53 9.32 5.31
C PHE A 42 0.36 9.61 6.81
N GLN A 43 0.32 10.88 7.22
CA GLN A 43 0.11 11.26 8.62
C GLN A 43 -1.25 10.78 9.14
N ARG A 44 -2.31 10.91 8.32
CA ARG A 44 -3.66 10.46 8.67
C ARG A 44 -3.81 8.94 8.64
N ALA A 45 -3.16 8.24 7.71
CA ALA A 45 -3.10 6.78 7.73
C ALA A 45 -2.33 6.25 8.96
N HIS A 46 -1.25 6.93 9.35
CA HIS A 46 -0.51 6.62 10.56
C HIS A 46 -1.31 6.85 11.84
N SER A 47 -2.21 7.85 11.89
CA SER A 47 -3.05 8.07 13.07
C SER A 47 -4.04 6.93 13.28
N VAL A 48 -4.67 6.43 12.21
CA VAL A 48 -5.58 5.26 12.29
C VAL A 48 -4.86 4.03 12.83
N MET A 49 -3.63 3.78 12.40
CA MET A 49 -2.84 2.63 12.88
C MET A 49 -2.39 2.79 14.34
N LYS A 50 -2.05 4.01 14.78
CA LYS A 50 -1.76 4.28 16.20
C LYS A 50 -2.99 4.05 17.07
N ASP A 51 -4.15 4.51 16.64
CA ASP A 51 -5.39 4.32 17.37
C ASP A 51 -5.80 2.84 17.40
N LEU A 52 -5.56 2.09 16.31
CA LEU A 52 -5.77 0.63 16.27
C LEU A 52 -4.84 -0.11 17.23
N ARG A 53 -3.60 0.33 17.41
CA ARG A 53 -2.68 -0.25 18.40
C ARG A 53 -3.25 -0.18 19.81
N ALA A 54 -3.79 0.98 20.21
CA ALA A 54 -4.39 1.13 21.54
C ALA A 54 -5.61 0.23 21.73
N ASP A 55 -6.45 0.09 20.69
CA ASP A 55 -7.60 -0.82 20.75
C ASP A 55 -7.18 -2.30 20.82
N LEU A 56 -6.18 -2.72 20.02
CA LEU A 56 -5.65 -4.08 20.05
C LEU A 56 -5.05 -4.43 21.41
N GLN A 57 -4.30 -3.50 22.02
CA GLN A 57 -3.77 -3.69 23.37
C GLN A 57 -4.91 -3.86 24.39
N ALA A 58 -5.93 -3.01 24.34
CA ALA A 58 -7.06 -3.12 25.25
C ALA A 58 -7.85 -4.44 25.07
N VAL A 59 -7.94 -4.99 23.84
CA VAL A 59 -8.51 -6.34 23.64
C VAL A 59 -7.65 -7.40 24.33
N MET A 60 -6.32 -7.34 24.19
CA MET A 60 -5.41 -8.27 24.87
C MET A 60 -5.54 -8.18 26.39
N ASP A 61 -5.52 -6.97 26.94
CA ASP A 61 -5.67 -6.72 28.37
C ASP A 61 -7.02 -7.25 28.87
N GLY A 62 -8.09 -7.08 28.08
CA GLY A 62 -9.40 -7.66 28.35
C GLY A 62 -9.37 -9.19 28.42
N PHE A 63 -8.67 -9.87 27.49
CA PHE A 63 -8.50 -11.32 27.57
C PHE A 63 -7.73 -11.76 28.83
N LEU A 64 -6.68 -11.04 29.21
CA LEU A 64 -5.88 -11.34 30.40
C LEU A 64 -6.65 -11.12 31.70
N ALA A 65 -7.48 -10.07 31.76
CA ALA A 65 -8.31 -9.75 32.91
C ALA A 65 -9.66 -10.48 32.93
N SER A 66 -9.99 -11.25 31.88
CA SER A 66 -11.34 -11.79 31.65
C SER A 66 -12.44 -10.71 31.59
N ASP A 67 -12.10 -9.50 31.13
CA ASP A 67 -13.02 -8.38 30.95
C ASP A 67 -13.69 -8.45 29.57
N LEU A 68 -14.84 -9.11 29.54
CA LEU A 68 -15.61 -9.37 28.33
C LEU A 68 -16.19 -8.10 27.71
N THR A 69 -16.53 -7.12 28.54
CA THR A 69 -17.09 -5.83 28.09
C THR A 69 -16.03 -5.03 27.33
N VAL A 70 -14.80 -4.98 27.84
CA VAL A 70 -13.68 -4.33 27.15
C VAL A 70 -13.38 -5.02 25.82
N ILE A 71 -13.35 -6.36 25.78
CA ILE A 71 -13.13 -7.11 24.53
C ILE A 71 -14.18 -6.73 23.48
N GLN A 72 -15.47 -6.73 23.85
CA GLN A 72 -16.57 -6.39 22.95
C GLN A 72 -16.49 -4.94 22.46
N GLU A 73 -16.36 -3.98 23.37
CA GLU A 73 -16.29 -2.56 23.02
C GLU A 73 -15.14 -2.29 22.03
N ARG A 74 -13.95 -2.81 22.34
CA ARG A 74 -12.75 -2.58 21.52
C ARG A 74 -12.82 -3.33 20.19
N ALA A 75 -13.34 -4.55 20.15
CA ALA A 75 -13.59 -5.27 18.90
C ALA A 75 -14.55 -4.52 17.97
N ASN A 76 -15.63 -3.94 18.52
CA ASN A 76 -16.57 -3.10 17.76
C ASN A 76 -15.87 -1.86 17.17
N ARG A 77 -15.00 -1.18 17.95
CA ARG A 77 -14.22 -0.03 17.46
C ARG A 77 -13.25 -0.40 16.34
N ILE A 78 -12.53 -1.50 16.50
CA ILE A 78 -11.58 -2.02 15.50
C ILE A 78 -12.31 -2.30 14.18
N ALA A 79 -13.42 -3.05 14.22
CA ALA A 79 -14.19 -3.37 13.02
C ALA A 79 -14.74 -2.11 12.33
N SER A 80 -15.24 -1.14 13.10
CA SER A 80 -15.70 0.15 12.55
C SER A 80 -14.58 0.91 11.85
N LYS A 81 -13.39 1.02 12.48
CA LYS A 81 -12.22 1.69 11.90
C LYS A 81 -11.73 0.99 10.63
N MET A 82 -11.63 -0.33 10.64
CA MET A 82 -11.17 -1.09 9.46
C MET A 82 -12.14 -0.96 8.29
N ASN A 83 -13.45 -0.97 8.54
CA ASN A 83 -14.45 -0.68 7.51
C ASN A 83 -14.32 0.75 6.95
N GLN A 84 -13.96 1.73 7.77
CA GLN A 84 -13.68 3.09 7.28
C GLN A 84 -12.42 3.15 6.42
N VAL A 85 -11.37 2.41 6.79
CA VAL A 85 -10.14 2.30 5.98
C VAL A 85 -10.45 1.71 4.61
N ALA A 86 -11.15 0.57 4.56
CA ALA A 86 -11.50 -0.09 3.30
C ALA A 86 -12.36 0.78 2.37
N ARG A 87 -13.25 1.61 2.93
CA ARG A 87 -14.03 2.57 2.13
C ARG A 87 -13.22 3.75 1.62
N ARG A 88 -12.23 4.20 2.39
CA ARG A 88 -11.39 5.36 2.05
C ARG A 88 -10.33 5.02 1.02
N TYR A 89 -9.85 3.78 1.03
CA TYR A 89 -8.85 3.27 0.11
C TYR A 89 -9.48 2.09 -0.65
N PRO A 90 -10.33 2.35 -1.66
CA PRO A 90 -10.83 1.30 -2.54
C PRO A 90 -9.72 0.82 -3.47
N PRO A 91 -9.82 -0.39 -4.06
CA PRO A 91 -8.86 -0.85 -5.05
C PRO A 91 -8.85 0.07 -6.27
N GLU A 92 -7.74 0.77 -6.50
CA GLU A 92 -7.61 1.75 -7.60
C GLU A 92 -7.04 1.14 -8.89
N SER A 93 -6.24 0.07 -8.79
CA SER A 93 -5.61 -0.59 -9.93
C SER A 93 -5.44 -2.10 -9.72
N GLY A 94 -5.30 -2.84 -10.82
CA GLY A 94 -5.01 -4.28 -10.80
C GLY A 94 -3.55 -4.61 -10.47
N ASP A 95 -2.69 -3.61 -10.25
CA ASP A 95 -1.25 -3.81 -10.05
C ASP A 95 -0.88 -4.01 -8.56
N GLU A 96 -1.75 -3.61 -7.63
CA GLU A 96 -1.55 -3.72 -6.17
C GLU A 96 -2.37 -4.87 -5.53
N VAL A 97 -2.50 -6.00 -6.23
CA VAL A 97 -3.38 -7.12 -5.82
C VAL A 97 -3.07 -7.62 -4.41
N GLU A 98 -1.79 -7.70 -4.05
CA GLU A 98 -1.35 -8.27 -2.77
C GLU A 98 -1.62 -7.30 -1.60
N GLU A 99 -1.47 -6.00 -1.79
CA GLU A 99 -1.82 -4.97 -0.80
C GLU A 99 -3.32 -4.99 -0.52
N TRP A 100 -4.14 -5.04 -1.57
CA TRP A 100 -5.59 -5.07 -1.43
C TRP A 100 -6.09 -6.34 -0.76
N LYS A 101 -5.50 -7.49 -1.12
CA LYS A 101 -5.77 -8.76 -0.46
C LYS A 101 -5.38 -8.73 1.02
N ALA A 102 -4.21 -8.17 1.34
CA ALA A 102 -3.77 -8.03 2.72
C ALA A 102 -4.70 -7.11 3.53
N LEU A 103 -5.17 -6.00 2.95
CA LEU A 103 -6.14 -5.13 3.61
C LEU A 103 -7.50 -5.82 3.82
N ALA A 104 -7.99 -6.53 2.80
CA ALA A 104 -9.24 -7.29 2.89
C ALA A 104 -9.19 -8.37 3.99
N ASP A 105 -8.06 -9.07 4.11
CA ASP A 105 -7.85 -10.04 5.19
C ASP A 105 -7.94 -9.38 6.58
N ILE A 106 -7.34 -8.20 6.78
CA ILE A 106 -7.41 -7.47 8.05
C ILE A 106 -8.86 -7.08 8.37
N VAL A 107 -9.59 -6.55 7.39
CA VAL A 107 -10.99 -6.14 7.55
C VAL A 107 -11.85 -7.34 7.93
N GLU A 108 -11.65 -8.49 7.28
CA GLU A 108 -12.41 -9.70 7.59
C GLU A 108 -12.08 -10.24 8.99
N GLN A 109 -10.81 -10.28 9.40
CA GLN A 109 -10.47 -10.70 10.76
C GLN A 109 -11.02 -9.74 11.82
N ALA A 110 -11.05 -8.44 11.56
CA ALA A 110 -11.68 -7.47 12.45
C ALA A 110 -13.19 -7.71 12.60
N ARG A 111 -13.89 -8.01 11.49
CA ARG A 111 -15.32 -8.36 11.48
C ARG A 111 -15.59 -9.65 12.25
N LEU A 112 -14.76 -10.68 12.05
CA LEU A 112 -14.90 -11.96 12.74
C LEU A 112 -14.61 -11.85 14.25
N LEU A 113 -13.58 -11.08 14.63
CA LEU A 113 -13.30 -10.74 16.03
C LEU A 113 -14.52 -10.10 16.69
N GLN A 114 -15.09 -9.06 16.06
CA GLN A 114 -16.31 -8.39 16.52
C GLN A 114 -17.47 -9.38 16.68
N GLN A 115 -17.75 -10.17 15.64
CA GLN A 115 -18.84 -11.13 15.64
C GLN A 115 -18.72 -12.14 16.78
N LYS A 116 -17.52 -12.70 16.99
CA LYS A 116 -17.29 -13.71 18.04
C LYS A 116 -17.30 -13.11 19.44
N ALA A 117 -16.75 -11.90 19.63
CA ALA A 117 -16.82 -11.18 20.91
C ALA A 117 -18.27 -10.88 21.31
N ASN A 118 -19.08 -10.34 20.39
CA ASN A 118 -20.47 -9.96 20.65
C ASN A 118 -21.40 -11.17 20.86
N SER A 119 -21.00 -12.36 20.39
CA SER A 119 -21.77 -13.60 20.56
C SER A 119 -21.28 -14.48 21.72
N GLY A 120 -20.36 -13.97 22.55
CA GLY A 120 -19.86 -14.70 23.72
C GLY A 120 -18.90 -15.85 23.40
N HIS A 121 -18.47 -16.00 22.15
CA HIS A 121 -17.54 -17.06 21.72
C HIS A 121 -16.08 -16.62 21.91
N TYR A 122 -15.67 -16.37 23.15
CA TYR A 122 -14.40 -15.67 23.45
C TYR A 122 -13.14 -16.42 23.01
N GLN A 123 -13.13 -17.76 23.03
CA GLN A 123 -12.01 -18.53 22.49
C GLN A 123 -11.84 -18.29 20.99
N ALA A 124 -12.95 -18.27 20.22
CA ALA A 124 -12.92 -17.94 18.80
C ALA A 124 -12.57 -16.47 18.58
N ALA A 125 -13.04 -15.56 19.44
CA ALA A 125 -12.65 -14.16 19.40
C ALA A 125 -11.13 -14.00 19.58
N TYR A 126 -10.52 -14.72 20.54
CA TYR A 126 -9.07 -14.71 20.74
C TYR A 126 -8.31 -15.21 19.51
N GLN A 127 -8.78 -16.29 18.88
CA GLN A 127 -8.20 -16.78 17.62
C GLN A 127 -8.21 -15.69 16.54
N HIS A 128 -9.35 -15.02 16.32
CA HIS A 128 -9.44 -13.94 15.34
C HIS A 128 -8.62 -12.70 15.72
N TYR A 129 -8.47 -12.40 17.01
CA TYR A 129 -7.55 -11.37 17.48
C TYR A 129 -6.10 -11.69 17.09
N THR A 130 -5.63 -12.92 17.33
CA THR A 130 -4.26 -13.31 16.96
C THR A 130 -4.03 -13.28 15.45
N LEU A 131 -5.00 -13.74 14.66
CA LEU A 131 -4.96 -13.66 13.21
C LEU A 131 -4.95 -12.20 12.73
N LEU A 132 -5.78 -11.33 13.32
CA LEU A 132 -5.80 -9.90 13.00
C LEU A 132 -4.41 -9.27 13.23
N ALA A 133 -3.80 -9.52 14.39
CA ALA A 133 -2.45 -9.01 14.68
C ALA A 133 -1.42 -9.51 13.66
N GLN A 134 -1.46 -10.80 13.31
CA GLN A 134 -0.59 -11.37 12.27
C GLN A 134 -0.80 -10.69 10.91
N ARG A 135 -2.05 -10.45 10.48
CA ARG A 135 -2.35 -9.79 9.20
C ARG A 135 -1.88 -8.34 9.18
N CYS A 136 -2.00 -7.61 10.30
CA CYS A 136 -1.42 -6.28 10.43
C CYS A 136 0.09 -6.28 10.21
N ILE A 137 0.80 -7.27 10.77
CA ILE A 137 2.26 -7.43 10.58
C ILE A 137 2.56 -7.75 9.11
N SER A 138 1.89 -8.71 8.50
CA SER A 138 2.12 -9.10 7.10
C SER A 138 1.86 -7.95 6.12
N CYS A 139 0.76 -7.20 6.30
CA CYS A 139 0.48 -6.01 5.48
C CYS A 139 1.58 -4.94 5.64
N HIS A 140 2.07 -4.72 6.87
CA HIS A 140 3.19 -3.81 7.09
C HIS A 140 4.51 -4.29 6.48
N GLN A 141 4.77 -5.60 6.43
CA GLN A 141 5.94 -6.15 5.76
C GLN A 141 5.90 -5.91 4.25
N VAL A 142 4.75 -6.11 3.61
CA VAL A 142 4.54 -5.83 2.18
C VAL A 142 4.78 -4.33 1.90
N ARG A 143 4.16 -3.45 2.68
CA ARG A 143 4.15 -1.99 2.43
C ARG A 143 5.41 -1.25 2.88
N ARG A 144 6.08 -1.69 3.95
CA ARG A 144 7.17 -0.94 4.61
C ARG A 144 8.49 -1.70 4.68
N GLN A 145 8.52 -2.97 4.30
CA GLN A 145 9.72 -3.83 4.37
C GLN A 145 10.45 -3.68 5.71
N TRP A 146 9.77 -3.99 6.82
CA TRP A 146 10.37 -4.00 8.16
C TRP A 146 11.70 -4.77 8.14
N GLY A 147 12.80 -4.10 8.49
CA GLY A 147 14.16 -4.64 8.42
C GLY A 147 15.07 -3.99 7.38
N LYS A 148 14.54 -3.24 6.40
CA LYS A 148 15.33 -2.36 5.53
C LYS A 148 15.34 -0.94 6.09
N PHE A 149 15.98 -0.76 7.23
CA PHE A 149 16.38 0.59 7.63
C PHE A 149 17.58 0.95 6.77
N SER A 150 17.56 2.10 6.11
CA SER A 150 18.74 2.61 5.42
C SER A 150 19.89 2.65 6.42
N ASP A 151 21.02 2.04 6.07
CA ASP A 151 22.22 2.14 6.90
C ASP A 151 22.54 3.64 7.10
N PRO A 152 22.80 4.11 8.33
CA PRO A 152 23.15 5.51 8.58
C PRO A 152 24.36 6.01 7.76
N GLN A 153 25.16 5.09 7.22
CA GLN A 153 26.38 5.36 6.48
C GLN A 153 26.20 5.80 5.03
N THR A 154 25.00 5.80 4.47
CA THR A 154 24.75 6.36 3.11
C THR A 154 24.42 7.85 3.12
N SER A 155 24.44 8.50 4.30
CA SER A 155 24.47 9.96 4.41
C SER A 155 25.86 10.42 3.97
N GLN A 156 25.99 10.83 2.70
CA GLN A 156 27.25 11.28 2.12
C GLN A 156 27.99 12.28 3.03
N PRO A 157 29.33 12.21 3.11
CA PRO A 157 30.10 13.27 3.72
C PRO A 157 29.88 14.55 2.91
N VAL A 158 29.28 15.55 3.53
CA VAL A 158 29.28 16.93 3.03
C VAL A 158 30.74 17.28 2.76
N GLY A 159 31.02 17.57 1.48
CA GLY A 159 32.35 17.80 0.95
C GLY A 159 33.22 18.63 1.90
N GLY A 160 34.25 17.98 2.42
CA GLY A 160 35.35 18.66 3.08
C GLY A 160 35.93 19.66 2.10
N ALA A 161 35.87 20.93 2.48
CA ALA A 161 36.47 22.04 1.77
C ALA A 161 37.94 21.71 1.42
N GLN A 162 38.26 21.79 0.13
CA GLN A 162 39.64 21.89 -0.33
C GLN A 162 40.22 23.19 0.23
N GLY A 163 41.02 23.07 1.29
CA GLY A 163 41.89 24.16 1.73
C GLY A 163 43.00 24.37 0.70
N PRO A 164 43.42 25.62 0.45
CA PRO A 164 44.42 25.92 -0.57
C PRO A 164 45.81 25.39 -0.16
N SER A 165 46.46 24.68 -1.09
CA SER A 165 47.89 24.36 -1.04
C SER A 165 48.70 25.64 -0.85
N SER A 166 49.51 25.67 0.21
CA SER A 166 50.64 26.57 0.33
C SER A 166 51.89 25.77 -0.08
N GLU A 167 52.46 26.09 -1.23
CA GLU A 167 53.83 25.69 -1.58
C GLU A 167 54.83 26.74 -1.04
N PRO A 168 56.09 26.34 -0.81
CA PRO A 168 57.10 27.11 -0.06
C PRO A 168 57.65 28.35 -0.79
#